data_AF-B4WRD6-F1
#
_entry.id   AF-B4WRD6-F1
#
_cell.length_a   1.000
_cell.length_b   1.000
_cell.length_c   1.000
_cell.angle_alpha   90.00
_cell.angle_beta   90.00
_cell.angle_gamma   90.00
#
_symmetry.space_group_name_H-M   'P 1'
#
loop_
_entity.id
_entity.type
_entity.pdbx_description
1 polymer ?
#
loop_
_entity_poly.entity_id
_entity_poly.type
_entity_poly.pdbx_seq_one_letter_code
_entity_poly.pdbx_strand_id
1 'polypeptide(L)'
;MVIFGIFFYPGTGGSVAQVGSVTEEIEVDVIVRGLTVLNPEQFLADLSQTTSTKIIVRNQPYGSIDIKQVQPLPRSVAVPQPDGTVKSFPDPRPELDYTVDMLITLGGEAQITEDGPVLAVPVKVGTPIEIDGPNYNFRVATVAVRILDDDATE
;
A
#
# COMPACT_ATOMS: atom_id res chain seq x y z
N MET A 1 1.08 -69.64 -14.43
CA MET A 1 1.90 -68.44 -14.18
C MET A 1 1.34 -67.28 -14.98
N VAL A 2 0.45 -66.50 -14.37
CA VAL A 2 0.17 -65.10 -14.70
C VAL A 2 -0.44 -64.51 -13.43
N ILE A 3 0.22 -63.52 -12.82
CA ILE A 3 -0.42 -62.58 -11.89
C ILE A 3 0.10 -61.21 -12.30
N PHE A 4 -0.73 -60.46 -13.02
CA PHE A 4 -0.51 -59.05 -13.32
C PHE A 4 -0.61 -58.26 -12.02
N GLY A 5 0.53 -57.74 -11.54
CA GLY A 5 0.56 -56.74 -10.48
C GLY A 5 0.18 -55.37 -11.06
N ILE A 6 -0.98 -54.86 -10.67
CA ILE A 6 -1.42 -53.50 -11.00
C ILE A 6 -0.50 -52.52 -10.27
N PHE A 7 0.21 -51.67 -11.04
CA PHE A 7 0.92 -50.51 -10.53
C PHE A 7 -0.11 -49.47 -10.06
N PHE A 8 -0.30 -49.33 -8.76
CA PHE A 8 -0.90 -48.12 -8.20
C PHE A 8 0.16 -47.02 -8.24
N TYR A 9 0.08 -46.19 -9.27
CA TYR A 9 0.71 -44.87 -9.26
C TYR A 9 0.04 -44.07 -8.15
N PRO A 10 0.74 -43.57 -7.11
CA PRO A 10 0.15 -42.57 -6.24
C PRO A 10 -0.06 -41.36 -7.14
N GLY A 11 -1.33 -41.14 -7.51
CA GLY A 11 -1.75 -39.93 -8.19
C GLY A 11 -1.12 -38.77 -7.46
N THR A 12 -0.38 -37.94 -8.21
CA THR A 12 0.07 -36.64 -7.77
C THR A 12 -1.11 -35.99 -7.06
N GLY A 13 -1.02 -35.90 -5.74
CA GLY A 13 -2.01 -35.23 -4.91
C GLY A 13 -2.08 -33.81 -5.42
N GLY A 14 -3.02 -33.58 -6.34
CA GLY A 14 -3.33 -32.28 -6.89
C GLY A 14 -3.62 -31.40 -5.70
N SER A 15 -2.78 -30.38 -5.53
CA SER A 15 -3.03 -29.28 -4.63
C SER A 15 -4.49 -28.86 -4.81
N VAL A 16 -5.31 -29.10 -3.79
CA VAL A 16 -6.70 -28.63 -3.71
C VAL A 16 -6.76 -27.16 -3.27
N ALA A 17 -5.67 -26.41 -3.40
CA ALA A 17 -5.66 -24.97 -3.22
C ALA A 17 -5.81 -24.30 -4.58
N GLN A 18 -6.76 -23.37 -4.69
CA GLN A 18 -7.01 -22.46 -5.82
C GLN A 18 -7.99 -22.94 -6.89
N VAL A 19 -9.16 -23.41 -6.47
CA VAL A 19 -10.36 -23.30 -7.31
C VAL A 19 -11.20 -22.18 -6.73
N GLY A 20 -11.04 -20.95 -7.24
CA GLY A 20 -11.99 -19.85 -6.99
C GLY A 20 -11.42 -18.50 -6.51
N SER A 21 -10.13 -18.38 -6.18
CA SER A 21 -9.53 -17.07 -5.88
C SER A 21 -8.94 -16.48 -7.15
N VAL A 22 -9.66 -15.55 -7.78
CA VAL A 22 -9.10 -14.72 -8.85
C VAL A 22 -8.15 -13.72 -8.17
N THR A 23 -6.87 -13.79 -8.54
CA THR A 23 -5.87 -12.83 -8.09
C THR A 23 -5.72 -11.78 -9.17
N GLU A 24 -5.85 -10.52 -8.79
CA GLU A 24 -5.72 -9.37 -9.69
C GLU A 24 -4.68 -8.39 -9.15
N GLU A 25 -4.06 -7.63 -10.04
CA GLU A 25 -3.18 -6.54 -9.66
C GLU A 25 -4.03 -5.39 -9.10
N ILE A 26 -3.63 -4.88 -7.93
CA ILE A 26 -4.32 -3.78 -7.28
C ILE A 26 -3.35 -2.65 -6.94
N GLU A 27 -3.92 -1.47 -6.80
CA GLU A 27 -3.25 -0.32 -6.21
C GLU A 27 -4.00 0.16 -4.98
N VAL A 28 -3.26 0.38 -3.90
CA VAL A 28 -3.78 0.91 -2.64
C VAL A 28 -3.10 2.23 -2.38
N ASP A 29 -3.87 3.31 -2.40
CA ASP A 29 -3.39 4.60 -1.95
C ASP A 29 -3.53 4.71 -0.45
N VAL A 30 -2.44 5.06 0.22
CA VAL A 30 -2.40 5.29 1.65
C VAL A 30 -1.89 6.70 1.94
N ILE A 31 -2.48 7.34 2.95
CA ILE A 31 -2.07 8.68 3.37
C ILE A 31 -1.32 8.62 4.70
N VAL A 32 -0.18 9.30 4.69
CA VAL A 32 0.64 9.58 5.86
C VAL A 32 0.37 11.01 6.29
N ARG A 33 0.03 11.19 7.56
CA ARG A 33 -0.19 12.51 8.15
C ARG A 33 0.57 12.65 9.45
N GLY A 34 1.40 13.67 9.54
CA GLY A 34 2.11 14.05 10.76
C GLY A 34 3.27 13.12 11.09
N LEU A 35 3.91 12.48 10.11
CA LEU A 35 5.05 11.63 10.38
C LEU A 35 6.24 12.52 10.78
N THR A 36 6.73 12.34 12.00
CA THR A 36 7.86 13.11 12.52
C THR A 36 9.18 12.43 12.15
N VAL A 37 10.03 13.14 11.40
CA VAL A 37 11.35 12.67 10.96
C VAL A 37 12.36 13.82 11.06
N LEU A 38 13.63 13.49 11.35
CA LEU A 38 14.67 14.50 11.54
C LEU A 38 14.96 15.30 10.26
N ASN A 39 14.87 14.65 9.10
CA ASN A 39 15.07 15.27 7.79
C ASN A 39 13.98 14.78 6.82
N PRO A 40 12.84 15.51 6.73
CA PRO A 40 11.73 15.15 5.85
C PRO A 40 12.10 15.01 4.38
N GLU A 41 12.92 15.92 3.86
CA GLU A 41 13.32 15.93 2.45
C GLU A 41 14.14 14.69 2.08
N GLN A 42 15.13 14.37 2.92
CA GLN A 42 15.93 13.16 2.74
C GLN A 42 15.08 11.90 2.88
N PHE A 43 14.21 11.84 3.89
CA PHE A 43 13.32 10.71 4.08
C PHE A 43 12.40 10.46 2.89
N LEU A 44 11.82 11.51 2.31
CA LEU A 44 11.01 11.43 1.09
C LEU A 44 11.82 10.95 -0.11
N ALA A 45 13.04 11.46 -0.28
CA ALA A 45 13.92 11.03 -1.35
C ALA A 45 14.28 9.54 -1.24
N ASP A 46 14.63 9.09 -0.03
CA ASP A 46 14.95 7.69 0.25
C ASP A 46 13.72 6.78 0.03
N LEU A 47 12.55 7.21 0.49
CA LEU A 47 11.30 6.45 0.32
C LEU A 47 10.89 6.38 -1.16
N SER A 48 11.08 7.46 -1.93
CA SER A 48 10.77 7.50 -3.37
C SER A 48 11.70 6.61 -4.21
N GLN A 49 12.89 6.29 -3.69
CA GLN A 49 13.83 5.35 -4.31
C GLN A 49 13.60 3.91 -3.86
N THR A 50 12.78 3.70 -2.83
CA THR A 50 12.47 2.37 -2.32
C THR A 50 11.47 1.69 -3.25
N THR A 51 11.86 0.56 -3.84
CA THR A 51 10.98 -0.18 -4.78
C THR A 51 9.90 -0.97 -4.06
N SER A 52 10.22 -1.55 -2.91
CA SER A 52 9.28 -2.40 -2.16
C SER A 52 9.46 -2.26 -0.65
N THR A 53 8.39 -2.50 0.08
CA THR A 53 8.33 -2.38 1.53
C THR A 53 7.46 -3.48 2.12
N LYS A 54 7.63 -3.77 3.41
CA LYS A 54 6.76 -4.73 4.07
C LYS A 54 5.53 -4.03 4.62
N ILE A 55 4.38 -4.69 4.53
CA ILE A 55 3.17 -4.18 5.15
C ILE A 55 2.51 -5.19 6.09
N ILE A 56 1.90 -4.64 7.13
CA ILE A 56 1.08 -5.36 8.10
C ILE A 56 -0.30 -4.71 8.08
N VAL A 57 -1.32 -5.50 7.75
CA VAL A 57 -2.71 -5.02 7.65
C VAL A 57 -3.50 -5.62 8.81
N ARG A 58 -4.00 -4.78 9.73
CA ARG A 58 -4.70 -5.23 10.95
C ARG A 58 -3.96 -6.34 11.72
N ASN A 59 -2.67 -6.15 11.97
CA ASN A 59 -1.77 -7.11 12.64
C ASN A 59 -1.57 -8.44 11.89
N GLN A 60 -1.98 -8.54 10.63
CA GLN A 60 -1.67 -9.68 9.76
C GLN A 60 -0.55 -9.28 8.79
N PRO A 61 0.61 -9.97 8.82
CA PRO A 61 1.68 -9.70 7.87
C PRO A 61 1.22 -10.14 6.47
N TYR A 62 1.32 -9.24 5.49
CA TYR A 62 1.09 -9.58 4.09
C TYR A 62 2.39 -10.06 3.42
N GLY A 63 3.51 -9.39 3.74
CA GLY A 63 4.78 -9.60 3.06
C GLY A 63 5.25 -8.31 2.41
N SER A 64 5.92 -8.45 1.27
CA SER A 64 6.46 -7.33 0.49
C SER A 64 5.39 -6.82 -0.49
N ILE A 65 5.26 -5.51 -0.59
CA ILE A 65 4.42 -4.80 -1.57
C ILE A 65 5.26 -3.72 -2.25
N ASP A 66 4.97 -3.40 -3.50
CA ASP A 66 5.73 -2.41 -4.26
C ASP A 66 5.26 -1.00 -3.92
N ILE A 67 6.21 -0.06 -3.85
CA ILE A 67 5.93 1.37 -3.76
C ILE A 67 5.99 1.92 -5.18
N LYS A 68 4.82 2.22 -5.76
CA LYS A 68 4.72 2.77 -7.11
C LYS A 68 4.97 4.28 -7.14
N GLN A 69 4.48 5.00 -6.14
CA GLN A 69 4.60 6.45 -6.08
C GLN A 69 4.60 6.97 -4.64
N VAL A 70 5.40 8.00 -4.40
CA VAL A 70 5.38 8.80 -3.17
C VAL A 70 5.17 10.26 -3.57
N GLN A 71 4.06 10.84 -3.13
CA GLN A 71 3.70 12.22 -3.41
C GLN A 71 3.72 13.04 -2.11
N PRO A 72 4.61 14.03 -1.97
CA PRO A 72 4.60 14.91 -0.81
C PRO A 72 3.35 15.79 -0.78
N LEU A 73 2.81 16.01 0.42
CA LEU A 73 1.65 16.86 0.67
C LEU A 73 2.08 18.07 1.52
N PRO A 74 2.58 19.16 0.91
CA PRO A 74 3.08 20.29 1.66
C PRO A 74 1.95 20.98 2.44
N ARG A 75 2.25 21.34 3.70
CA ARG A 75 1.33 22.10 4.54
C ARG A 75 1.43 23.58 4.22
N SER A 76 0.27 24.23 4.17
CA SER A 76 0.17 25.66 3.98
C SER A 76 -0.84 26.28 4.94
N VAL A 77 -0.65 27.56 5.21
CA VAL A 77 -1.54 28.39 6.01
C VAL A 77 -2.25 29.39 5.13
N ALA A 78 -3.52 29.64 5.43
CA ALA A 78 -4.31 30.67 4.80
C ALA A 78 -3.91 32.04 5.38
N VAL A 79 -3.38 32.93 4.53
CA VAL A 79 -2.98 34.29 4.89
C VAL A 79 -4.00 35.27 4.30
N PRO A 80 -4.85 35.90 5.13
CA PRO A 80 -5.78 36.92 4.65
C PRO A 80 -5.00 38.16 4.19
N GLN A 81 -5.44 38.74 3.08
CA GLN A 81 -4.82 39.91 2.48
C GLN A 81 -5.64 41.18 2.75
N PRO A 82 -5.03 42.38 2.74
CA PRO A 82 -5.75 43.64 2.96
C PRO A 82 -6.87 43.93 1.94
N ASP A 83 -6.81 43.30 0.76
CA ASP A 83 -7.83 43.40 -0.29
C ASP A 83 -9.03 42.43 -0.09
N GLY A 84 -9.04 41.67 1.01
CA GLY A 84 -10.07 40.68 1.32
C GLY A 84 -9.86 39.32 0.64
N THR A 85 -8.81 39.14 -0.15
CA THR A 85 -8.45 37.83 -0.73
C THR A 85 -7.72 36.94 0.28
N VAL A 86 -7.65 35.64 -0.01
CA VAL A 86 -6.90 34.66 0.79
C VAL A 86 -5.83 34.01 -0.07
N LYS A 87 -4.59 34.00 0.42
CA LYS A 87 -3.46 33.31 -0.22
C LYS A 87 -2.99 32.15 0.63
N SER A 88 -2.55 31.08 -0.01
CA SER A 88 -1.86 29.96 0.64
C SER A 88 -0.36 30.28 0.70
N PHE A 89 0.23 30.21 1.89
CA PHE A 89 1.67 30.36 2.10
C PHE A 89 2.22 29.14 2.86
N PRO A 90 3.51 28.78 2.68
CA PRO A 90 4.16 27.79 3.52
C PRO A 90 4.00 28.14 5.00
N ASP A 91 3.75 27.13 5.82
CA ASP A 91 3.57 27.31 7.25
C ASP A 91 4.91 27.62 7.93
N PRO A 92 5.05 28.76 8.65
CA PRO A 92 6.34 29.21 9.19
C PRO A 92 6.74 28.53 10.52
N ARG A 93 5.95 27.58 11.01
CA ARG A 93 6.18 26.90 12.29
C ARG A 93 7.42 25.99 12.23
N PRO A 94 8.46 26.22 13.05
CA PRO A 94 9.69 25.40 13.03
C PRO A 94 9.45 23.91 13.28
N GLU A 95 8.42 23.54 14.05
CA GLU A 95 8.06 22.13 14.28
C GLU A 95 7.64 21.38 13.01
N LEU A 96 7.21 22.09 11.96
CA LEU A 96 6.86 21.49 10.68
C LEU A 96 8.09 21.12 9.84
N ASP A 97 9.27 21.66 10.15
CA ASP A 97 10.52 21.28 9.50
C ASP A 97 10.91 19.82 9.81
N TYR A 98 10.25 19.20 10.78
CA TYR A 98 10.42 17.80 11.17
C TYR A 98 9.21 16.95 10.85
N THR A 99 8.23 17.46 10.10
CA THR A 99 6.98 16.76 9.82
C THR A 99 6.82 16.52 8.33
N VAL A 100 6.46 15.30 7.95
CA VAL A 100 6.13 14.95 6.57
C VAL A 100 4.70 14.41 6.47
N ASP A 101 3.97 14.95 5.49
CA ASP A 101 2.71 14.40 5.00
C ASP A 101 2.94 13.94 3.56
N MET A 102 2.38 12.80 3.21
CA MET A 102 2.54 12.23 1.87
C MET A 102 1.41 11.26 1.53
N LEU A 103 1.14 11.12 0.25
CA LEU A 103 0.33 10.06 -0.32
C LEU A 103 1.28 9.02 -0.92
N ILE A 104 1.07 7.75 -0.60
CA ILE A 104 1.87 6.64 -1.13
C ILE A 104 0.93 5.72 -1.90
N THR A 105 1.30 5.38 -3.13
CA THR A 105 0.60 4.38 -3.94
C THR A 105 1.36 3.06 -3.82
N LEU A 106 0.71 2.07 -3.22
CA LEU A 106 1.24 0.72 -3.07
C LEU A 106 0.66 -0.18 -4.18
N GLY A 107 1.50 -0.95 -4.86
CA GLY A 107 1.11 -1.89 -5.90
C GLY A 107 1.37 -3.33 -5.48
N GLY A 108 0.41 -4.22 -5.70
CA GLY A 108 0.58 -5.64 -5.41
C GLY A 108 -0.60 -6.49 -5.86
N GLU A 109 -0.50 -7.79 -5.66
CA GLU A 109 -1.54 -8.74 -6.04
C GLU A 109 -2.49 -9.03 -4.87
N ALA A 110 -3.80 -8.97 -5.11
CA ALA A 110 -4.80 -9.28 -4.10
C ALA A 110 -5.81 -10.31 -4.61
N GLN A 111 -6.31 -11.13 -3.69
CA GLN A 111 -7.43 -12.02 -3.99
C GLN A 111 -8.73 -11.22 -3.98
N ILE A 112 -9.49 -11.28 -5.06
CA ILE A 112 -10.78 -10.60 -5.15
C ILE A 112 -11.87 -11.48 -4.54
N THR A 113 -12.60 -10.91 -3.59
CA THR A 113 -13.74 -11.56 -2.93
C THR A 113 -14.99 -10.69 -3.09
N GLU A 114 -16.18 -11.23 -2.78
CA GLU A 114 -17.44 -10.46 -2.79
C GLU A 114 -17.36 -9.19 -1.91
N ASP A 115 -16.55 -9.23 -0.86
CA ASP A 115 -16.36 -8.11 0.08
C ASP A 115 -15.28 -7.10 -0.34
N GLY A 116 -14.55 -7.37 -1.43
CA GLY A 116 -13.46 -6.57 -1.97
C GLY A 116 -12.10 -7.28 -2.00
N PRO A 117 -11.02 -6.55 -2.36
CA PRO A 117 -9.68 -7.11 -2.48
C PRO A 117 -9.06 -7.44 -1.12
N VAL A 118 -8.38 -8.58 -1.06
CA VAL A 118 -7.73 -9.15 0.12
C VAL A 118 -6.23 -9.28 -0.14
N LEU A 119 -5.44 -8.44 0.54
CA LEU A 119 -3.97 -8.59 0.58
C LEU A 119 -3.59 -9.66 1.61
N ALA A 120 -3.87 -9.42 2.89
CA ALA A 120 -3.87 -10.47 3.95
C ALA A 120 -5.25 -10.60 4.61
N VAL A 121 -5.94 -9.47 4.66
CA VAL A 121 -7.30 -9.31 5.14
C VAL A 121 -7.99 -8.31 4.22
N PRO A 122 -9.34 -8.27 4.16
CA PRO A 122 -10.04 -7.33 3.28
C PRO A 122 -9.61 -5.87 3.53
N VAL A 123 -9.17 -5.19 2.48
CA VAL A 123 -8.72 -3.79 2.52
C VAL A 123 -9.81 -2.90 1.94
N LYS A 124 -10.18 -1.86 2.68
CA LYS A 124 -11.19 -0.86 2.32
C LYS A 124 -10.64 0.52 2.69
N VAL A 125 -11.30 1.56 2.20
CA VAL A 125 -11.01 2.93 2.64
C VAL A 125 -11.14 3.02 4.17
N GLY A 126 -10.14 3.61 4.82
CA GLY A 126 -10.02 3.70 6.27
C GLY A 126 -9.36 2.49 6.95
N THR A 127 -9.05 1.41 6.24
CA THR A 127 -8.28 0.30 6.83
C THR A 127 -6.89 0.80 7.25
N PRO A 128 -6.47 0.56 8.51
CA PRO A 128 -5.13 0.91 8.94
C PRO A 128 -4.12 -0.09 8.38
N ILE A 129 -3.07 0.42 7.76
CA ILE A 129 -1.92 -0.33 7.26
C ILE A 129 -0.69 0.15 8.01
N GLU A 130 0.17 -0.75 8.42
CA GLU A 130 1.49 -0.44 8.96
C GLU A 130 2.53 -0.72 7.89
N ILE A 131 3.35 0.29 7.58
CA ILE A 131 4.46 0.17 6.65
C ILE A 131 5.71 -0.05 7.47
N ASP A 132 6.40 -1.15 7.20
CA ASP A 132 7.56 -1.63 7.93
C ASP A 132 8.78 -1.68 7.00
N GLY A 133 9.68 -0.73 7.20
CA GLY A 133 10.93 -0.59 6.46
C GLY A 133 12.16 -0.84 7.35
N PRO A 134 13.38 -0.76 6.79
CA PRO A 134 14.60 -1.03 7.54
C PRO A 134 14.87 -0.04 8.69
N ASN A 135 14.51 1.22 8.50
CA ASN A 135 14.77 2.33 9.42
C ASN A 135 13.51 3.12 9.79
N TYR A 136 12.33 2.64 9.41
CA TYR A 136 11.05 3.28 9.70
C TYR A 136 9.97 2.22 9.95
N ASN A 137 9.03 2.55 10.84
CA ASN A 137 7.78 1.82 10.99
C ASN A 137 6.70 2.84 11.37
N PHE A 138 5.63 2.91 10.57
CA PHE A 138 4.53 3.84 10.84
C PHE A 138 3.20 3.34 10.31
N ARG A 139 2.12 3.85 10.90
CA ARG A 139 0.74 3.51 10.53
C ARG A 139 0.14 4.58 9.62
N VAL A 140 -0.59 4.11 8.62
CA VAL A 140 -1.25 4.91 7.59
C VAL A 140 -2.70 4.46 7.43
N ALA A 141 -3.51 5.34 6.86
CA ALA A 141 -4.89 5.00 6.52
C ALA A 141 -5.01 4.83 5.00
N THR A 142 -5.70 3.78 4.57
CA THR A 142 -6.09 3.61 3.17
C THR A 142 -7.08 4.69 2.74
N VAL A 143 -6.84 5.33 1.61
CA VAL A 143 -7.69 6.38 1.04
C VAL A 143 -8.45 5.87 -0.19
N ALA A 144 -7.81 5.04 -1.01
CA ALA A 144 -8.42 4.45 -2.19
C ALA A 144 -7.86 3.04 -2.42
N VAL A 145 -8.68 2.20 -3.05
CA VAL A 145 -8.28 0.89 -3.53
C VAL A 145 -8.77 0.78 -4.98
N ARG A 146 -7.85 0.53 -5.90
CA ARG A 146 -8.11 0.34 -7.33
C ARG A 146 -7.75 -1.08 -7.71
N ILE A 147 -8.62 -1.72 -8.47
CA ILE A 147 -8.34 -2.99 -9.14
C ILE A 147 -7.90 -2.60 -10.55
N LEU A 148 -6.73 -3.07 -10.95
CA LEU A 148 -6.22 -2.87 -12.30
C LEU A 148 -6.70 -4.07 -13.12
N ASP A 149 -7.87 -3.93 -13.74
CA ASP A 149 -8.31 -4.89 -14.75
C ASP A 149 -7.35 -4.84 -15.94
N ASP A 150 -6.98 -6.01 -16.47
CA ASP A 150 -6.13 -6.17 -17.67
C ASP A 150 -6.84 -5.71 -18.98
N ASP A 151 -8.05 -5.16 -18.86
CA ASP A 151 -8.92 -4.72 -19.96
C ASP A 151 -8.60 -3.29 -20.47
N ALA A 152 -7.32 -2.90 -20.44
CA ALA A 152 -6.83 -1.68 -21.09
C ALA A 152 -6.27 -1.93 -22.51
N THR A 153 -6.80 -2.94 -23.22
CA THR A 153 -6.50 -3.21 -24.62
C THR A 153 -7.77 -3.49 -25.43
N GLU A 154 -8.47 -2.43 -25.85
CA GLU A 154 -9.28 -2.41 -27.09
C GLU A 154 -9.12 -1.06 -27.81
#